data_AF-A0A957YHP5-F1
#
_entry.id   AF-A0A957YHP5-F1
#
_cell.length_a   1.000
_cell.length_b   1.000
_cell.length_c   1.000
_cell.angle_alpha   90.00
_cell.angle_beta   90.00
_cell.angle_gamma   90.00
#
_symmetry.space_group_name_H-M   'P 1'
#
loop_
_entity.id
_entity.type
_entity.pdbx_description
1 polymer ?
#
loop_
_entity_poly.entity_id
_entity_poly.type
_entity_poly.pdbx_seq_one_letter_code
_entity_poly.pdbx_strand_id
1 'polypeptide(L)'
;MQGLQQRLIWGSRIQLALAQGQAETALQWIERLMAATVNLPSYSLQGKTEEAVAVPHLSLLHGQALLALDRLDEAEATLQAGIAAVIPQGRLGLQWRLYALLAQVYRAKKQHPQADQAVEAAQSVIDTLAAGILDASLRDNFLQQVANHLPARTPPSPQTQAKQHFDGLTARERQVAALVAQGQTNRDIAETLILSERTAERHVANIMAKLGVNSRAQIAVWAVEKGLTANS
;
A
#
# COMPACT_ATOMS: atom_id res chain seq x y z
N MET A 1 -38.83 7.91 6.59
CA MET A 1 -37.77 8.46 5.72
C MET A 1 -36.81 9.43 6.45
N GLN A 2 -36.55 9.29 7.76
CA GLN A 2 -35.74 10.27 8.52
C GLN A 2 -34.22 9.96 8.59
N GLY A 3 -33.76 8.82 8.06
CA GLY A 3 -32.38 8.34 8.32
C GLY A 3 -31.27 8.95 7.44
N LEU A 4 -31.52 9.27 6.17
CA LEU A 4 -30.44 9.60 5.22
C LEU A 4 -29.96 11.07 5.35
N GLN A 5 -30.90 12.02 5.45
CA GLN A 5 -30.58 13.45 5.62
C GLN A 5 -29.90 13.73 6.96
N GLN A 6 -30.34 13.08 8.04
CA GLN A 6 -29.68 13.19 9.34
C GLN A 6 -28.24 12.67 9.28
N ARG A 7 -28.00 11.53 8.61
CA ARG A 7 -26.64 10.96 8.46
C ARG A 7 -25.69 11.89 7.70
N LEU A 8 -26.16 12.57 6.64
CA LEU A 8 -25.36 13.55 5.90
C LEU A 8 -25.02 14.78 6.76
N ILE A 9 -25.99 15.29 7.53
CA ILE A 9 -25.78 16.42 8.45
C ILE A 9 -24.75 16.05 9.54
N TRP A 10 -24.83 14.83 10.07
CA TRP A 10 -23.86 14.34 11.05
C TRP A 10 -22.46 14.16 10.45
N GLY A 11 -22.35 13.65 9.23
CA GLY A 11 -21.06 13.54 8.52
C GLY A 11 -20.37 14.88 8.34
N SER A 12 -21.09 15.91 7.90
CA SER A 12 -20.55 17.27 7.75
C SER A 12 -20.15 17.89 9.09
N ARG A 13 -20.92 17.64 10.16
CA ARG A 13 -20.58 18.10 11.52
C ARG A 13 -19.31 17.46 12.06
N ILE A 14 -19.13 16.16 11.82
CA ILE A 14 -17.92 15.43 12.22
C ILE A 14 -16.69 15.99 11.48
N GLN A 15 -16.81 16.21 10.17
CA GLN A 15 -15.73 16.81 9.38
C GLN A 15 -15.37 18.22 9.85
N LEU A 16 -16.39 19.02 10.19
CA LEU A 16 -16.19 20.36 10.75
C LEU A 16 -15.48 20.31 12.11
N ALA A 17 -15.89 19.40 13.00
CA ALA A 17 -15.26 19.22 14.30
C ALA A 17 -13.78 18.81 14.16
N LEU A 18 -13.47 17.89 13.24
CA LEU A 18 -12.08 17.51 12.93
C LEU A 18 -11.27 18.70 12.38
N ALA A 19 -11.84 19.50 11.47
CA ALA A 19 -11.19 20.69 10.94
C ALA A 19 -10.95 21.78 12.01
N GLN A 20 -11.76 21.81 13.05
CA GLN A 20 -11.63 22.72 14.21
C GLN A 20 -10.71 22.17 15.31
N GLY A 21 -10.08 21.00 15.12
CA GLY A 21 -9.24 20.35 16.13
C GLY A 21 -10.02 19.70 17.29
N GLN A 22 -11.35 19.61 17.19
CA GLN A 22 -12.22 19.01 18.20
C GLN A 22 -12.36 17.49 17.98
N ALA A 23 -11.22 16.79 17.97
CA ALA A 23 -11.17 15.36 17.64
C ALA A 23 -11.95 14.48 18.62
N GLU A 24 -11.98 14.82 19.92
CA GLU A 24 -12.75 14.08 20.94
C GLU A 24 -14.26 14.19 20.68
N THR A 25 -14.75 15.39 20.39
CA THR A 25 -16.17 15.62 20.08
C THR A 25 -16.58 14.90 18.80
N ALA A 26 -15.72 14.93 17.79
CA ALA A 26 -15.90 14.16 16.56
C ALA A 26 -16.01 12.66 16.85
N LEU A 27 -15.11 12.13 17.67
CA LEU A 27 -15.08 10.71 18.05
C LEU A 27 -16.36 10.29 18.77
N GLN A 28 -16.82 11.06 19.76
CA GLN A 28 -18.06 10.78 20.48
C GLN A 28 -19.28 10.72 19.55
N TRP A 29 -19.35 11.60 18.55
CA TRP A 29 -20.43 11.58 17.57
C TRP A 29 -20.34 10.38 16.63
N ILE A 30 -19.13 10.00 16.20
CA ILE A 30 -18.89 8.81 15.38
C ILE A 30 -19.30 7.54 16.12
N GLU A 31 -18.85 7.36 17.36
CA GLU A 31 -19.17 6.18 18.18
C GLU A 31 -20.68 6.05 18.43
N ARG A 32 -21.36 7.17 18.72
CA ARG A 32 -22.83 7.20 18.87
C ARG A 32 -23.54 6.80 17.57
N LEU A 33 -23.04 7.24 16.42
CA LEU A 33 -23.60 6.85 15.11
C LEU A 33 -23.35 5.38 14.82
N MET A 34 -22.15 4.86 15.09
CA MET A 34 -21.84 3.44 14.91
C MET A 34 -22.74 2.56 15.78
N ALA A 35 -22.89 2.90 17.07
CA ALA A 35 -23.79 2.21 18.00
C ALA A 35 -25.26 2.27 17.53
N ALA A 36 -25.69 3.39 16.97
CA ALA A 36 -27.03 3.52 16.39
C ALA A 36 -27.20 2.72 15.08
N THR A 37 -26.14 2.53 14.30
CA THR A 37 -26.18 1.74 13.05
C THR A 37 -26.21 0.23 13.31
N VAL A 38 -25.57 -0.25 14.38
CA VAL A 38 -25.60 -1.67 14.78
C VAL A 38 -27.00 -2.10 15.26
N ASN A 39 -27.81 -1.17 15.76
CA ASN A 39 -29.13 -1.44 16.36
C ASN A 39 -30.32 -1.25 15.40
N LEU A 40 -30.11 -1.06 14.10
CA LEU A 40 -31.21 -0.89 13.14
C LEU A 40 -31.62 -2.23 12.52
N PRO A 41 -32.93 -2.57 12.46
CA PRO A 41 -33.40 -3.70 11.66
C PRO A 41 -33.00 -3.46 10.20
N SER A 42 -32.23 -4.39 9.64
CA SER A 42 -31.78 -4.37 8.25
C SER A 42 -33.00 -4.44 7.32
N TYR A 43 -33.29 -3.35 6.61
CA TYR A 43 -34.23 -3.39 5.49
C TYR A 43 -33.55 -4.08 4.32
N SER A 44 -33.95 -5.33 4.06
CA SER A 44 -33.54 -6.10 2.90
C SER A 44 -34.12 -5.48 1.62
N LEU A 45 -33.25 -4.97 0.77
CA LEU A 45 -33.55 -4.91 -0.66
C LEU A 45 -32.94 -6.17 -1.27
N GLN A 46 -33.81 -7.13 -1.61
CA GLN A 46 -33.51 -8.33 -2.41
C GLN A 46 -32.43 -9.28 -1.85
N GLY A 47 -32.81 -10.04 -0.81
CA GLY A 47 -32.42 -11.45 -0.71
C GLY A 47 -30.94 -11.80 -0.54
N LYS A 48 -30.11 -10.90 -0.01
CA LYS A 48 -28.79 -11.27 0.52
C LYS A 48 -28.71 -10.83 1.98
N THR A 49 -28.49 -11.80 2.86
CA THR A 49 -28.14 -11.60 4.27
C THR A 49 -26.81 -10.85 4.33
N GLU A 50 -26.85 -9.55 4.60
CA GLU A 50 -25.66 -8.73 4.74
C GLU A 50 -25.36 -8.53 6.23
N GLU A 51 -24.24 -9.13 6.65
CA GLU A 51 -23.56 -8.89 7.93
C GLU A 51 -23.37 -7.39 8.16
N ALA A 52 -23.40 -6.96 9.42
CA ALA A 52 -23.30 -5.57 9.88
C ALA A 52 -22.30 -4.75 9.03
N VAL A 53 -22.83 -4.05 8.01
CA VAL A 53 -22.02 -3.33 7.03
C VAL A 53 -21.42 -2.14 7.75
N ALA A 54 -20.16 -2.26 8.17
CA ALA A 54 -19.35 -1.12 8.58
C ALA A 54 -19.49 -0.07 7.47
N VAL A 55 -20.12 1.07 7.80
CA VAL A 55 -20.32 2.15 6.83
C VAL A 55 -18.92 2.71 6.54
N PRO A 56 -18.31 2.45 5.36
CA PRO A 56 -16.85 2.61 5.25
C PRO A 56 -16.38 4.06 5.36
N HIS A 57 -17.28 5.01 5.07
CA HIS A 57 -17.04 6.43 5.30
C HIS A 57 -16.92 6.77 6.79
N LEU A 58 -17.66 6.08 7.66
CA LEU A 58 -17.52 6.24 9.12
C LEU A 58 -16.19 5.68 9.60
N SER A 59 -15.70 4.55 9.06
CA SER A 59 -14.38 4.02 9.39
C SER A 59 -13.25 4.99 9.04
N LEU A 60 -13.36 5.70 7.91
CA LEU A 60 -12.40 6.73 7.53
C LEU A 60 -12.40 7.90 8.52
N LEU A 61 -13.58 8.45 8.85
CA LEU A 61 -13.70 9.54 9.83
C LEU A 61 -13.26 9.11 11.23
N HIS A 62 -13.56 7.87 11.61
CA HIS A 62 -13.18 7.29 12.89
C HIS A 62 -11.66 7.19 13.00
N GLY A 63 -11.00 6.65 11.98
CA GLY A 63 -9.53 6.60 11.93
C GLY A 63 -8.88 7.99 11.96
N GLN A 64 -9.49 9.01 11.35
CA GLN A 64 -8.97 10.39 11.40
C GLN A 64 -9.04 10.96 12.81
N ALA A 65 -10.16 10.77 13.50
CA ALA A 65 -10.33 11.21 14.88
C ALA A 65 -9.34 10.51 15.81
N LEU A 66 -9.18 9.19 15.67
CA LEU A 66 -8.26 8.40 16.49
C LEU A 66 -6.79 8.77 16.25
N LEU A 67 -6.40 9.00 14.99
CA LEU A 67 -5.05 9.48 14.66
C LEU A 67 -4.79 10.86 15.28
N ALA A 68 -5.75 11.78 15.21
CA ALA A 68 -5.63 13.11 15.82
C ALA A 68 -5.52 13.07 17.36
N LEU A 69 -6.03 12.01 17.99
CA LEU A 69 -5.96 11.76 19.43
C LEU A 69 -4.77 10.87 19.83
N ASP A 70 -3.86 10.54 18.90
CA ASP A 70 -2.74 9.61 19.11
C ASP A 70 -3.15 8.20 19.59
N ARG A 71 -4.39 7.79 19.31
CA ARG A 71 -4.94 6.45 19.62
C ARG A 71 -4.65 5.48 18.48
N LEU A 72 -3.36 5.24 18.24
CA LEU A 72 -2.87 4.61 17.01
C LEU A 72 -3.30 3.15 16.81
N ASP A 73 -3.37 2.35 17.88
CA ASP A 73 -3.78 0.93 17.79
C ASP A 73 -5.27 0.79 17.41
N GLU A 74 -6.12 1.64 17.98
CA GLU A 74 -7.54 1.67 17.66
C GLU A 74 -7.79 2.22 16.26
N ALA A 75 -6.98 3.21 15.83
CA ALA A 75 -7.03 3.74 14.47
C ALA A 75 -6.69 2.64 13.45
N GLU A 76 -5.63 1.86 13.72
CA GLU A 76 -5.23 0.74 12.87
C GLU A 76 -6.35 -0.29 12.73
N ALA A 77 -6.89 -0.79 13.85
CA ALA A 77 -7.94 -1.81 13.84
C ALA A 77 -9.19 -1.33 13.09
N THR A 78 -9.60 -0.08 13.32
CA THR A 78 -10.75 0.54 12.66
C THR A 78 -10.56 0.63 11.14
N LEU A 79 -9.36 1.03 10.70
CA LEU A 79 -9.06 1.20 9.28
C LEU A 79 -8.92 -0.13 8.56
N GLN A 80 -8.29 -1.14 9.19
CA GLN A 80 -8.22 -2.50 8.64
C GLN A 80 -9.62 -3.09 8.46
N ALA A 81 -10.52 -2.94 9.44
CA ALA A 81 -11.91 -3.37 9.32
C ALA A 81 -12.66 -2.62 8.18
N GLY A 82 -12.45 -1.32 8.05
CA GLY A 82 -13.02 -0.51 6.96
C GLY A 82 -12.54 -0.96 5.58
N ILE A 83 -11.25 -1.28 5.43
CA ILE A 83 -10.67 -1.79 4.18
C ILE A 83 -11.28 -3.14 3.82
N ALA A 84 -11.37 -4.07 4.78
CA ALA A 84 -11.98 -5.39 4.57
C ALA A 84 -13.44 -5.28 4.10
N ALA A 85 -14.20 -4.30 4.60
CA ALA A 85 -15.58 -4.06 4.18
C ALA A 85 -15.70 -3.45 2.77
N VAL A 86 -14.69 -2.70 2.31
CA VAL A 86 -14.73 -1.97 1.03
C VAL A 86 -14.30 -2.83 -0.15
N ILE A 87 -13.35 -3.75 0.04
CA ILE A 87 -12.80 -4.59 -1.03
C ILE A 87 -13.91 -5.33 -1.81
N PRO A 88 -14.87 -6.03 -1.17
CA PRO A 88 -15.93 -6.74 -1.87
C PRO A 88 -16.91 -5.82 -2.62
N GLN A 89 -17.00 -4.56 -2.20
CA GLN A 89 -17.94 -3.57 -2.75
C GLN A 89 -17.36 -2.81 -3.96
N GLY A 90 -16.07 -2.99 -4.28
CA GLY A 90 -15.42 -2.30 -5.40
C GLY A 90 -15.38 -0.78 -5.29
N ARG A 91 -15.50 -0.21 -4.08
CA ARG A 91 -15.49 1.25 -3.86
C ARG A 91 -14.06 1.79 -3.80
N LEU A 92 -13.38 1.75 -4.95
CA LEU A 92 -11.97 2.12 -5.10
C LEU A 92 -11.66 3.53 -4.54
N GLY A 93 -12.58 4.49 -4.71
CA GLY A 93 -12.42 5.87 -4.22
C GLY A 93 -12.36 6.01 -2.69
N LEU A 94 -12.96 5.10 -1.93
CA LEU A 94 -12.82 5.05 -0.47
C LEU A 94 -11.64 4.17 -0.05
N GLN A 95 -11.36 3.12 -0.83
CA GLN A 95 -10.28 2.17 -0.56
C GLN A 95 -8.91 2.84 -0.51
N TRP A 96 -8.55 3.66 -1.51
CA TRP A 96 -7.24 4.34 -1.50
C TRP A 96 -7.11 5.33 -0.35
N ARG A 97 -8.21 6.00 0.05
CA ARG A 97 -8.22 6.95 1.18
C ARG A 97 -7.99 6.24 2.51
N LEU A 98 -8.60 5.07 2.70
CA LEU A 98 -8.39 4.24 3.89
C LEU A 98 -6.93 3.75 3.96
N TYR A 99 -6.36 3.29 2.85
CA TYR A 99 -4.94 2.92 2.80
C TYR A 99 -4.00 4.10 3.06
N ALA A 100 -4.28 5.28 2.50
CA ALA A 100 -3.49 6.49 2.72
C ALA A 100 -3.50 6.90 4.20
N LEU A 101 -4.64 6.80 4.88
CA LEU A 101 -4.75 7.09 6.30
C LEU A 101 -4.07 6.03 7.16
N LEU A 102 -4.20 4.74 6.80
CA LEU A 102 -3.49 3.66 7.49
C LEU A 102 -1.97 3.83 7.38
N ALA A 103 -1.47 4.31 6.25
CA ALA A 103 -0.06 4.65 6.10
C ALA A 103 0.39 5.77 7.04
N GLN A 104 -0.45 6.77 7.29
CA GLN A 104 -0.17 7.83 8.28
C GLN A 104 -0.09 7.25 9.69
N VAL A 105 -1.03 6.36 10.06
CA VAL A 105 -1.03 5.66 11.35
C VAL A 105 0.27 4.86 11.52
N TYR A 106 0.68 4.06 10.53
CA TYR A 106 1.94 3.30 10.62
C TYR A 106 3.19 4.20 10.72
N ARG A 107 3.19 5.38 10.07
CA ARG A 107 4.28 6.35 10.24
C ARG A 107 4.33 6.92 11.65
N ALA A 108 3.19 7.26 12.23
CA ALA A 108 3.11 7.70 13.62
C ALA A 108 3.62 6.62 14.58
N LYS A 109 3.33 5.34 14.29
CA LYS A 109 3.86 4.17 15.01
C LYS A 109 5.33 3.84 14.73
N LYS A 110 6.03 4.61 13.87
CA LYS A 110 7.41 4.35 13.39
C LYS A 110 7.59 2.99 12.69
N GLN A 111 6.50 2.44 12.18
CA GLN A 111 6.45 1.17 11.46
C GLN A 111 6.63 1.40 9.95
N HIS A 112 7.83 1.87 9.56
CA HIS A 112 8.13 2.27 8.18
C HIS A 112 7.80 1.20 7.11
N PRO A 113 8.13 -0.10 7.30
CA PRO A 113 7.80 -1.11 6.29
C PRO A 113 6.28 -1.26 6.05
N GLN A 114 5.49 -1.21 7.12
CA GLN A 114 4.02 -1.32 7.03
C GLN A 114 3.40 -0.06 6.43
N ALA A 115 3.98 1.11 6.73
CA ALA A 115 3.59 2.36 6.09
C ALA A 115 3.84 2.33 4.58
N ASP A 116 4.99 1.83 4.14
CA ASP A 116 5.33 1.74 2.72
C ASP A 116 4.40 0.78 1.98
N GLN A 117 4.10 -0.38 2.57
CA GLN A 117 3.10 -1.33 2.04
C GLN A 117 1.71 -0.69 1.90
N ALA A 118 1.27 0.08 2.90
CA ALA A 118 -0.02 0.76 2.84
C ALA A 118 -0.05 1.85 1.76
N VAL A 119 1.05 2.58 1.55
CA VAL A 119 1.15 3.55 0.44
C VAL A 119 1.14 2.84 -0.92
N GLU A 120 1.85 1.72 -1.05
CA GLU A 120 1.86 0.92 -2.28
C GLU A 120 0.45 0.41 -2.62
N ALA A 121 -0.28 -0.09 -1.62
CA ALA A 121 -1.67 -0.51 -1.79
C ALA A 121 -2.59 0.66 -2.20
N ALA A 122 -2.42 1.85 -1.60
CA ALA A 122 -3.15 3.04 -2.02
C ALA A 122 -2.85 3.41 -3.48
N GLN A 123 -1.56 3.36 -3.87
CA GLN A 123 -1.10 3.68 -5.21
C GLN A 123 -1.73 2.76 -6.27
N SER A 124 -1.73 1.44 -6.02
CA SER A 124 -2.34 0.46 -6.92
C SER A 124 -3.83 0.74 -7.19
N VAL A 125 -4.56 1.15 -6.15
CA VAL A 125 -5.97 1.54 -6.28
C VAL A 125 -6.13 2.85 -7.07
N ILE A 126 -5.24 3.82 -6.86
CA ILE A 126 -5.21 5.09 -7.61
C ILE A 126 -4.92 4.84 -9.09
N ASP A 127 -3.94 4.00 -9.40
CA ASP A 127 -3.57 3.64 -10.78
C ASP A 127 -4.75 2.96 -11.49
N THR A 128 -5.45 2.07 -10.79
CA THR A 128 -6.68 1.43 -11.28
C THR A 128 -7.78 2.48 -11.57
N LEU A 129 -7.99 3.44 -10.68
CA LEU A 129 -8.93 4.54 -10.89
C LEU A 129 -8.53 5.43 -12.07
N ALA A 130 -7.26 5.81 -12.15
CA ALA A 130 -6.73 6.68 -13.20
C ALA A 130 -6.84 6.02 -14.59
N ALA A 131 -6.59 4.71 -14.68
CA ALA A 131 -6.77 3.93 -15.91
C ALA A 131 -8.22 3.91 -16.39
N GLY A 132 -9.19 3.98 -15.47
CA GLY A 132 -10.62 4.07 -15.78
C GLY A 132 -11.09 5.45 -16.25
N ILE A 133 -10.31 6.52 -16.02
CA ILE A 133 -10.65 7.88 -16.47
C ILE A 133 -10.11 8.08 -17.89
N LEU A 134 -10.98 8.05 -18.90
CA LEU A 134 -10.57 8.17 -20.31
C LEU A 134 -10.08 9.57 -20.69
N ASP A 135 -10.64 10.61 -20.07
CA ASP A 135 -10.27 12.00 -20.32
C ASP A 135 -8.95 12.36 -19.63
N ALA A 136 -7.96 12.82 -20.41
CA ALA A 136 -6.62 13.12 -19.90
C ALA A 136 -6.62 14.29 -18.91
N SER A 137 -7.43 15.32 -19.13
CA SER A 137 -7.49 16.49 -18.24
C SER A 137 -8.14 16.13 -16.90
N LEU A 138 -9.19 15.32 -16.91
CA LEU A 138 -9.81 14.81 -15.69
C LEU A 138 -8.87 13.85 -14.93
N ARG A 139 -8.11 13.02 -15.65
CA ARG A 139 -7.13 12.13 -15.06
C ARG A 139 -6.02 12.92 -14.37
N ASP A 140 -5.48 13.95 -15.02
CA ASP A 140 -4.43 14.80 -14.45
C ASP A 140 -4.93 15.57 -13.23
N ASN A 141 -6.14 16.14 -13.29
CA ASN A 141 -6.77 16.80 -12.14
C ASN A 141 -6.99 15.84 -10.97
N PHE A 142 -7.43 14.61 -11.24
CA PHE A 142 -7.57 13.57 -10.22
C PHE A 142 -6.22 13.24 -9.57
N LEU A 143 -5.16 13.03 -10.37
CA LEU A 143 -3.83 12.74 -9.85
C LEU A 143 -3.25 13.90 -9.02
N GLN A 144 -3.49 15.15 -9.43
CA GLN A 144 -3.12 16.34 -8.66
C GLN A 144 -3.87 16.41 -7.32
N GLN A 145 -5.18 16.12 -7.31
CA GLN A 145 -5.95 16.06 -6.06
C GLN A 145 -5.48 14.94 -5.13
N VAL A 146 -5.14 13.77 -5.69
CA VAL A 146 -4.59 12.64 -4.92
C VAL A 146 -3.24 13.00 -4.29
N ALA A 147 -2.36 13.69 -5.02
CA ALA A 147 -1.05 14.11 -4.50
C ALA A 147 -1.15 14.99 -3.24
N ASN A 148 -2.21 15.80 -3.12
CA ASN A 148 -2.46 16.65 -1.95
C ASN A 148 -2.98 15.87 -0.72
N HIS A 149 -3.49 14.65 -0.91
CA HIS A 149 -4.11 13.85 0.15
C HIS A 149 -3.31 12.59 0.53
N LEU A 150 -2.35 12.16 -0.29
CA LEU A 150 -1.43 11.08 0.07
C LEU A 150 -0.35 11.62 1.02
N PRO A 151 -0.03 10.94 2.14
CA PRO A 151 1.18 11.26 2.88
C PRO A 151 2.38 11.14 1.95
N ALA A 152 3.20 12.19 1.84
CA ALA A 152 4.37 12.24 0.97
C ALA A 152 5.18 10.95 1.14
N ARG A 153 5.33 10.13 0.08
CA ARG A 153 6.21 8.94 0.12
C ARG A 153 7.53 9.39 0.74
N THR A 154 7.99 8.73 1.82
CA THR A 154 9.43 8.72 2.04
C THR A 154 9.96 7.99 0.81
N PRO A 155 10.66 8.65 -0.13
CA PRO A 155 11.11 7.95 -1.32
C PRO A 155 11.93 6.75 -0.83
N PRO A 156 11.57 5.51 -1.24
CA PRO A 156 12.34 4.35 -0.83
C PRO A 156 13.79 4.64 -1.20
N SER A 157 14.72 4.36 -0.29
CA SER A 157 16.13 4.63 -0.56
C SER A 157 16.51 4.05 -1.93
N PRO A 158 17.43 4.65 -2.70
CA PRO A 158 17.86 4.09 -3.98
C PRO A 158 18.24 2.60 -3.89
N GLN A 159 18.71 2.16 -2.72
CA GLN A 159 19.01 0.77 -2.41
C GLN A 159 17.76 -0.13 -2.30
N THR A 160 16.68 0.34 -1.68
CA THR A 160 15.41 -0.40 -1.57
C THR A 160 14.70 -0.50 -2.92
N GLN A 161 14.67 0.59 -3.70
CA GLN A 161 14.12 0.58 -5.06
C GLN A 161 14.90 -0.36 -5.98
N ALA A 162 16.24 -0.29 -5.94
CA ALA A 162 17.05 -1.23 -6.70
C ALA A 162 16.81 -2.67 -6.24
N LYS A 163 16.66 -2.92 -4.93
CA LYS A 163 16.42 -4.27 -4.43
C LYS A 163 15.05 -4.82 -4.86
N GLN A 164 14.01 -3.99 -4.92
CA GLN A 164 12.70 -4.40 -5.45
C GLN A 164 12.73 -4.61 -6.97
N HIS A 165 13.37 -3.70 -7.71
CA HIS A 165 13.51 -3.81 -9.17
C HIS A 165 14.21 -5.11 -9.59
N PHE A 166 15.19 -5.53 -8.79
CA PHE A 166 15.96 -6.75 -9.00
C PHE A 166 15.57 -7.88 -8.03
N ASP A 167 14.27 -8.06 -7.75
CA ASP A 167 13.70 -9.24 -7.09
C ASP A 167 14.43 -9.69 -5.81
N GLY A 168 14.83 -8.74 -4.97
CA GLY A 168 15.49 -8.99 -3.69
C GLY A 168 17.02 -9.10 -3.73
N LEU A 169 17.63 -9.02 -4.92
CA LEU A 169 19.07 -9.13 -5.10
C LEU A 169 19.84 -7.91 -4.60
N THR A 170 20.90 -8.19 -3.84
CA THR A 170 21.87 -7.20 -3.39
C THR A 170 22.73 -6.69 -4.55
N ALA A 171 23.39 -5.54 -4.36
CA ALA A 171 24.29 -5.00 -5.38
C ALA A 171 25.36 -5.99 -5.85
N ARG A 172 25.91 -6.77 -4.90
CA ARG A 172 26.93 -7.77 -5.22
C ARG A 172 26.38 -8.94 -6.02
N GLU A 173 25.18 -9.41 -5.66
CA GLU A 173 24.53 -10.48 -6.39
C GLU A 173 24.12 -10.06 -7.81
N ARG A 174 23.77 -8.78 -8.02
CA ARG A 174 23.52 -8.24 -9.38
C ARG A 174 24.76 -8.24 -10.25
N GLN A 175 25.92 -7.89 -9.70
CA GLN A 175 27.20 -8.00 -10.42
C GLN A 175 27.48 -9.44 -10.83
N VAL A 176 27.29 -10.40 -9.91
CA VAL A 176 27.44 -11.83 -10.21
C VAL A 176 26.44 -12.28 -11.29
N ALA A 177 25.16 -11.91 -11.19
CA ALA A 177 24.15 -12.25 -12.19
C ALA A 177 24.46 -11.66 -13.58
N ALA A 178 24.99 -10.44 -13.65
CA ALA A 178 25.41 -9.83 -14.91
C ALA A 178 26.57 -10.60 -15.56
N LEU A 179 27.58 -11.01 -14.79
CA LEU A 179 28.70 -11.81 -15.30
C LEU A 179 28.25 -13.23 -15.70
N VAL A 180 27.30 -13.81 -14.97
CA VAL A 180 26.65 -15.08 -15.37
C VAL A 180 25.98 -14.93 -16.74
N ALA A 181 25.29 -13.82 -16.98
CA ALA A 181 24.64 -13.54 -18.27
C ALA A 181 25.64 -13.31 -19.42
N GLN A 182 26.86 -12.88 -19.11
CA GLN A 182 27.98 -12.81 -20.06
C GLN A 182 28.65 -14.16 -20.31
N GLY A 183 28.17 -15.25 -19.68
CA GLY A 183 28.72 -16.59 -19.84
C GLY A 183 29.98 -16.88 -19.03
N GLN A 184 30.37 -15.99 -18.11
CA GLN A 184 31.54 -16.22 -17.25
C GLN A 184 31.34 -17.42 -16.33
N THR A 185 32.43 -18.13 -15.98
CA THR A 185 32.43 -19.21 -14.98
C THR A 185 32.54 -18.68 -13.55
N ASN A 186 32.36 -19.51 -12.52
CA ASN A 186 32.57 -19.07 -11.13
C ASN A 186 34.01 -18.60 -10.89
N ARG A 187 34.97 -19.20 -11.57
CA ARG A 187 36.38 -18.82 -11.53
C ARG A 187 36.58 -17.43 -12.15
N ASP A 188 36.05 -17.19 -13.35
CA ASP A 188 36.17 -15.89 -14.02
C ASP A 188 35.48 -14.77 -13.21
N ILE A 189 34.32 -15.08 -12.61
CA ILE A 189 33.61 -14.16 -11.71
C ILE A 189 34.46 -13.85 -10.48
N ALA A 190 35.10 -14.87 -9.90
CA ALA A 190 35.96 -14.72 -8.73
C ALA A 190 37.17 -13.83 -9.06
N GLU A 191 37.80 -14.03 -10.21
CA GLU A 191 38.90 -13.19 -10.71
C GLU A 191 38.43 -11.74 -10.95
N THR A 192 37.33 -11.56 -11.70
CA THR A 192 36.78 -10.24 -12.06
C THR A 192 36.36 -9.43 -10.83
N LEU A 193 35.78 -10.10 -9.83
CA LEU A 193 35.23 -9.45 -8.65
C LEU A 193 36.18 -9.48 -7.44
N ILE A 194 37.37 -10.06 -7.56
CA ILE A 194 38.36 -10.22 -6.47
C ILE A 194 37.72 -10.97 -5.28
N LEU A 195 37.23 -12.17 -5.55
CA LEU A 195 36.61 -13.10 -4.59
C LEU A 195 37.31 -14.47 -4.66
N SER A 196 37.00 -15.37 -3.72
CA SER A 196 37.31 -16.79 -3.92
C SER A 196 36.26 -17.46 -4.81
N GLU A 197 36.64 -18.52 -5.54
CA GLU A 197 35.70 -19.31 -6.36
C GLU A 197 34.52 -19.84 -5.53
N ARG A 198 34.79 -20.30 -4.31
CA ARG A 198 33.76 -20.74 -3.34
C ARG A 198 32.80 -19.62 -2.95
N THR A 199 33.28 -18.37 -2.88
CA THR A 199 32.43 -17.21 -2.60
C THR A 199 31.53 -16.90 -3.81
N ALA A 200 32.06 -16.99 -5.03
CA ALA A 200 31.29 -16.83 -6.26
C ALA A 200 30.19 -17.91 -6.37
N GLU A 201 30.53 -19.17 -6.10
CA GLU A 201 29.57 -20.29 -6.06
C GLU A 201 28.44 -20.02 -5.04
N ARG A 202 28.79 -19.58 -3.83
CA ARG A 202 27.79 -19.23 -2.81
C ARG A 202 26.88 -18.10 -3.25
N HIS A 203 27.41 -17.07 -3.93
CA HIS A 203 26.57 -16.01 -4.50
C HIS A 203 25.61 -16.56 -5.55
N VAL A 204 26.06 -17.42 -6.45
CA VAL A 204 25.20 -18.07 -7.46
C VAL A 204 24.08 -18.89 -6.81
N ALA A 205 24.39 -19.68 -5.78
CA ALA A 205 23.38 -20.43 -5.04
C ALA A 205 22.35 -19.53 -4.34
N ASN A 206 22.80 -18.43 -3.72
CA ASN A 206 21.91 -17.45 -3.10
C ASN A 206 21.00 -16.75 -4.13
N ILE A 207 21.54 -16.47 -5.32
CA ILE A 207 20.77 -15.89 -6.44
C ILE A 207 19.66 -16.86 -6.87
N MET A 208 19.98 -18.15 -7.07
CA MET A 208 19.00 -19.19 -7.40
C MET A 208 17.87 -19.23 -6.38
N ALA A 209 18.22 -19.26 -5.09
CA ALA A 209 17.25 -19.30 -4.00
C ALA A 209 16.34 -18.06 -3.97
N LYS A 210 16.91 -16.86 -4.20
CA LYS A 210 16.13 -15.60 -4.21
C LYS A 210 15.21 -15.48 -5.41
N LEU A 211 15.66 -15.92 -6.58
CA LEU A 211 14.90 -15.86 -7.82
C LEU A 211 13.93 -17.03 -8.01
N GLY A 212 14.03 -18.08 -7.18
CA GLY A 212 13.23 -19.29 -7.33
C GLY A 212 13.59 -20.10 -8.59
N VAL A 213 14.83 -20.00 -9.06
CA VAL A 213 15.31 -20.68 -10.27
C VAL A 213 16.27 -21.81 -9.90
N ASN A 214 16.39 -22.81 -10.77
CA ASN A 214 17.14 -24.04 -10.50
C ASN A 214 18.39 -24.21 -11.37
N SER A 215 18.70 -23.24 -12.23
CA SER A 215 19.82 -23.34 -13.16
C SER A 215 20.50 -22.00 -13.42
N ARG A 216 21.79 -22.07 -13.73
CA ARG A 216 22.60 -20.89 -14.10
C ARG A 216 22.06 -20.22 -15.37
N ALA A 217 21.56 -21.01 -16.32
CA ALA A 217 20.95 -20.49 -17.54
C ALA A 217 19.71 -19.63 -17.24
N GLN A 218 18.88 -20.02 -16.27
CA GLN A 218 17.73 -19.21 -15.86
C GLN A 218 18.15 -17.89 -15.21
N ILE A 219 19.27 -17.85 -14.47
CA ILE A 219 19.84 -16.58 -13.97
C ILE A 219 20.24 -15.67 -15.13
N ALA A 220 20.87 -16.22 -16.17
CA ALA A 220 21.27 -15.45 -17.34
C ALA A 220 20.07 -14.84 -18.07
N VAL A 221 19.02 -15.63 -18.30
CA VAL A 221 17.76 -15.14 -18.90
C VAL A 221 17.17 -14.00 -18.07
N TRP A 222 17.03 -14.21 -16.76
CA TRP A 222 16.50 -13.20 -15.84
C TRP A 222 17.32 -11.89 -15.87
N ALA A 223 18.65 -11.99 -15.91
CA ALA A 223 19.51 -10.81 -15.92
C ALA A 223 19.38 -10.00 -17.22
N VAL A 224 19.15 -10.67 -18.36
CA VAL A 224 18.86 -10.01 -19.64
C VAL A 224 17.50 -9.31 -19.59
N GLU A 225 16.46 -9.98 -19.08
CA GLU A 225 15.12 -9.39 -18.92
C GLU A 225 15.12 -8.13 -18.05
N LYS A 226 15.98 -8.09 -17.02
CA LYS A 226 16.15 -6.95 -16.12
C LYS A 226 17.17 -5.92 -16.61
N GLY A 227 17.70 -6.07 -17.83
CA GLY A 227 18.62 -5.10 -18.43
C GLY A 227 19.99 -5.00 -17.76
N LEU A 228 20.42 -6.01 -17.00
CA LEU A 228 21.73 -6.01 -16.31
C LEU A 228 22.92 -6.20 -17.26
N THR A 229 22.66 -6.54 -18.53
CA THR A 229 23.68 -6.79 -19.56
C THR A 229 23.99 -5.57 -20.43
N ALA A 230 23.35 -4.43 -20.21
CA ALA A 230 23.59 -3.21 -20.98
C ALA A 230 24.74 -2.39 -20.36
N ASN A 231 25.97 -2.74 -20.72
CA ASN A 231 27.11 -1.83 -20.79
C ASN A 231 28.17 -2.44 -21.73
N SER A 232 28.16 -1.99 -22.97
CA SER A 232 29.32 -1.94 -23.86
C SER A 232 29.50 -0.49 -24.28
#